data_AF-A0A239PJM4-F1
#
_entry.id   AF-A0A239PJM4-F1
#
_cell.length_a   1.000
_cell.length_b   1.000
_cell.length_c   1.000
_cell.angle_alpha   90.00
_cell.angle_beta   90.00
_cell.angle_gamma   90.00
#
_symmetry.space_group_name_H-M   'P 1'
#
loop_
_entity.id
_entity.type
_entity.pdbx_description
1 polymer ?
#
loop_
_entity_poly.entity_id
_entity_poly.type
_entity_poly.pdbx_seq_one_letter_code
_entity_poly.pdbx_strand_id
1 'polypeptide(L)'
;MIATPAQLFYRALSAVPFLPSARRYNISLSHERKFLWFRVAKVGTRTIVRCLRQGGVLRRRGPDSNLHYAPNLYRDYFKFAFVRNPWDRLISCWLDKVVRSNAFGLAPDALERCRRLDGFLDHVAGLDLQACDRHLALQSSLIDLNNVDFIGRMERFEDDLRTVLARIGVEHVEIGRANATDERQPYAAYYDAAAREKAFRLYEKDIRLFGYDF
;
A
#
# COMPACT_ATOMS: atom_id res chain seq x y z
N MET A 1 8.52 26.43 28.58
CA MET A 1 7.34 26.58 27.70
C MET A 1 6.23 25.68 28.23
N ILE A 2 5.06 26.25 28.53
CA ILE A 2 3.89 25.49 29.02
C ILE A 2 3.20 24.86 27.81
N ALA A 3 2.95 23.54 27.87
CA ALA A 3 2.28 22.82 26.79
C ALA A 3 0.85 23.34 26.59
N THR A 4 0.41 23.47 25.34
CA THR A 4 -0.94 23.94 25.02
C THR A 4 -2.01 22.92 25.42
N PRO A 5 -3.27 23.32 25.65
CA PRO A 5 -4.36 22.40 25.98
C PRO A 5 -4.54 21.27 24.95
N ALA A 6 -4.31 21.56 23.66
CA ALA A 6 -4.31 20.56 22.60
C ALA A 6 -3.15 19.55 22.73
N GLN A 7 -1.96 20.01 23.10
CA GLN A 7 -0.79 19.15 23.34
C GLN A 7 -0.98 18.27 24.59
N LEU A 8 -1.60 18.81 25.64
CA LEU A 8 -1.95 18.06 26.85
C LEU A 8 -3.05 17.01 26.58
N PHE A 9 -4.06 17.36 25.78
CA PHE A 9 -5.10 16.43 25.35
C PHE A 9 -4.54 15.30 24.47
N TYR A 10 -3.67 15.63 23.50
CA TYR A 10 -2.98 14.61 22.70
C TYR A 10 -2.05 13.73 23.53
N ARG A 11 -1.33 14.29 24.51
CA ARG A 11 -0.53 13.52 25.48
C ARG A 11 -1.40 12.58 26.31
N ALA A 12 -2.56 13.04 26.79
CA ALA A 12 -3.49 12.21 27.54
C ALA A 12 -4.05 11.05 26.69
N LEU A 13 -4.44 11.32 25.43
CA LEU A 13 -4.86 10.28 24.49
C LEU A 13 -3.74 9.30 24.13
N SER A 14 -2.50 9.78 24.01
CA SER A 14 -1.32 8.93 23.78
C SER A 14 -1.00 7.99 24.95
N ALA A 15 -1.53 8.25 26.14
CA ALA A 15 -1.42 7.37 27.30
C ALA A 15 -2.52 6.29 27.35
N VAL A 16 -3.59 6.42 26.56
CA VAL A 16 -4.68 5.44 26.52
C VAL A 16 -4.20 4.20 25.74
N PRO A 17 -3.99 3.04 26.39
CA PRO A 17 -3.35 1.89 25.74
C PRO A 17 -4.15 1.31 24.58
N PHE A 18 -5.47 1.53 24.59
CA PHE A 18 -6.43 0.88 23.70
C PHE A 18 -7.08 1.80 22.68
N LEU A 19 -6.68 3.09 22.58
CA LEU A 19 -7.31 4.00 21.63
C LEU A 19 -7.08 3.46 20.19
N PRO A 20 -8.14 3.06 19.48
CA PRO A 20 -8.00 2.52 18.15
C PRO A 20 -7.60 3.61 17.15
N SER A 21 -6.93 3.21 16.07
CA SER A 21 -6.65 4.07 14.94
C SER A 21 -7.94 4.68 14.37
N ALA A 22 -7.88 5.92 13.89
CA ALA A 22 -9.05 6.62 13.36
C ALA A 22 -9.70 5.91 12.15
N ARG A 23 -8.92 5.12 11.40
CA ARG A 23 -9.38 4.33 10.26
C ARG A 23 -8.93 2.88 10.37
N ARG A 24 -9.58 2.03 9.59
CA ARG A 24 -9.20 0.63 9.42
C ARG A 24 -8.05 0.51 8.43
N TYR A 25 -7.15 -0.42 8.69
CA TYR A 25 -6.04 -0.74 7.82
C TYR A 25 -6.04 -2.22 7.51
N ASN A 26 -5.61 -2.54 6.29
CA ASN A 26 -5.39 -3.92 5.88
C ASN A 26 -4.04 -4.40 6.42
N ILE A 27 -4.04 -5.06 7.56
CA ILE A 27 -2.82 -5.41 8.30
C ILE A 27 -2.56 -6.92 8.27
N SER A 28 -1.29 -7.31 8.28
CA SER A 28 -0.84 -8.64 8.72
C SER A 28 0.11 -8.46 9.90
N LEU A 29 0.01 -9.30 10.93
CA LEU A 29 0.81 -9.16 12.15
C LEU A 29 1.38 -10.49 12.63
N SER A 30 2.48 -10.43 13.37
CA SER A 30 3.04 -11.56 14.11
C SER A 30 3.43 -11.11 15.51
N HIS A 31 2.81 -11.70 16.53
CA HIS A 31 3.16 -11.44 17.93
C HIS A 31 4.50 -12.10 18.31
N GLU A 32 4.78 -13.29 17.76
CA GLU A 32 6.03 -14.02 17.99
C GLU A 32 7.25 -13.22 17.49
N ARG A 33 7.13 -12.63 16.29
CA ARG A 33 8.20 -11.85 15.67
C ARG A 33 8.07 -10.33 15.88
N LYS A 34 7.05 -9.91 16.62
CA LYS A 34 6.71 -8.50 16.90
C LYS A 34 6.79 -7.60 15.66
N PHE A 35 6.04 -7.94 14.61
CA PHE A 35 5.90 -7.05 13.45
C PHE A 35 4.44 -6.81 13.08
N LEU A 36 4.21 -5.69 12.40
CA LEU A 36 2.94 -5.30 11.81
C LEU A 36 3.20 -4.75 10.40
N TRP A 37 2.50 -5.27 9.42
CA TRP A 37 2.65 -4.87 8.03
C TRP A 37 1.37 -4.22 7.50
N PHE A 38 1.47 -2.95 7.09
CA PHE A 38 0.40 -2.27 6.36
C PHE A 38 0.41 -2.69 4.89
N ARG A 39 -0.61 -3.43 4.47
CA ARG A 39 -0.69 -4.04 3.14
C ARG A 39 -1.29 -3.09 2.12
N VAL A 40 -0.41 -2.37 1.44
CA VAL A 40 -0.73 -1.65 0.21
C VAL A 40 -0.89 -2.64 -0.95
N ALA A 41 -1.84 -2.39 -1.85
CA ALA A 41 -2.02 -3.20 -3.05
C ALA A 41 -1.07 -2.78 -4.17
N LYS A 42 -0.69 -3.74 -5.02
CA LYS A 42 0.14 -3.54 -6.24
C LYS A 42 1.62 -3.18 -5.96
N VAL A 43 2.12 -3.49 -4.76
CA VAL A 43 3.51 -3.25 -4.31
C VAL A 43 4.30 -4.55 -4.03
N GLY A 44 4.01 -5.63 -4.78
CA GLY A 44 4.67 -6.92 -4.55
C GLY A 44 4.10 -7.72 -3.37
N THR A 45 2.89 -7.40 -2.91
CA THR A 45 2.22 -8.03 -1.75
C THR A 45 2.24 -9.57 -1.78
N ARG A 46 2.05 -10.18 -2.95
CA ARG A 46 2.10 -11.66 -3.12
C ARG A 46 3.47 -12.24 -2.79
N THR A 47 4.54 -11.57 -3.23
CA THR A 47 5.92 -11.97 -2.96
C THR A 47 6.23 -11.83 -1.48
N ILE A 48 5.88 -10.70 -0.86
CA ILE A 48 6.06 -10.49 0.59
C ILE A 48 5.34 -11.59 1.38
N VAL A 49 4.06 -11.88 1.06
CA VAL A 49 3.31 -12.96 1.70
C VAL A 49 4.02 -14.30 1.54
N ARG A 50 4.55 -14.62 0.36
CA ARG A 50 5.29 -15.87 0.13
C ARG A 50 6.55 -15.93 1.00
N CYS A 51 7.36 -14.88 1.01
CA CYS A 51 8.60 -14.82 1.79
C CYS A 51 8.32 -14.96 3.29
N LEU A 52 7.32 -14.25 3.82
CA LEU A 52 6.93 -14.34 5.24
C LEU A 52 6.37 -15.73 5.59
N ARG A 53 5.68 -16.40 4.67
CA ARG A 53 5.20 -17.77 4.86
C ARG A 53 6.34 -18.79 4.81
N GLN A 54 7.28 -18.63 3.89
CA GLN A 54 8.48 -19.47 3.79
C GLN A 54 9.33 -19.34 5.05
N GLY A 55 9.47 -18.13 5.60
CA GLY A 55 10.12 -17.89 6.88
C GLY A 55 9.33 -18.35 8.11
N GLY A 56 8.12 -18.89 7.95
CA GLY A 56 7.28 -19.37 9.05
C GLY A 56 6.66 -18.27 9.92
N VAL A 57 6.82 -16.99 9.55
CA VAL A 57 6.43 -15.84 10.40
C VAL A 57 5.04 -15.28 10.08
N LEU A 58 4.42 -15.74 9.00
CA LEU A 58 3.04 -15.42 8.62
C LEU A 58 2.21 -16.70 8.45
N ARG A 59 1.19 -16.87 9.30
CA ARG A 59 0.31 -18.06 9.28
C ARG A 59 -0.70 -17.99 8.12
N ARG A 60 -1.08 -19.16 7.57
CA ARG A 60 -2.09 -19.28 6.49
C ARG A 60 -3.47 -18.70 6.86
N ARG A 61 -3.81 -18.65 8.15
CA ARG A 61 -5.05 -18.09 8.73
C ARG A 61 -4.75 -17.04 9.79
N GLY A 62 -3.80 -16.14 9.55
CA GLY A 62 -3.65 -14.94 10.37
C GLY A 62 -4.79 -13.94 10.09
N PRO A 63 -5.05 -12.97 10.99
CA PRO A 63 -6.01 -11.90 10.74
C PRO A 63 -5.48 -10.98 9.63
N ASP A 64 -5.71 -11.42 8.39
CA ASP A 64 -5.58 -10.66 7.18
C ASP A 64 -6.83 -9.80 7.06
N SER A 65 -6.88 -8.70 7.79
CA SER A 65 -8.15 -8.04 8.05
C SER A 65 -8.06 -6.53 8.04
N ASN A 66 -9.09 -5.91 7.49
CA ASN A 66 -9.33 -4.47 7.49
C ASN A 66 -9.78 -4.07 8.90
N LEU A 67 -8.85 -3.78 9.80
CA LEU A 67 -9.11 -3.58 11.23
C LEU A 67 -8.62 -2.22 11.71
N HIS A 68 -9.28 -1.71 12.76
CA HIS A 68 -8.65 -0.72 13.62
C HIS A 68 -7.57 -1.42 14.45
N TYR A 69 -6.44 -0.76 14.66
CA TYR A 69 -5.41 -1.24 15.58
C TYR A 69 -5.10 -0.12 16.57
N ALA A 70 -4.74 -0.46 17.81
CA ALA A 70 -4.37 0.54 18.81
C ALA A 70 -2.84 0.74 18.75
N PRO A 71 -2.31 1.87 18.23
CA PRO A 71 -0.87 2.03 18.02
C PRO A 71 -0.05 1.81 19.30
N ASN A 72 -0.61 2.21 20.44
CA ASN A 72 -0.01 2.07 21.77
C ASN A 72 0.23 0.62 22.21
N LEU A 73 -0.63 -0.32 21.78
CA LEU A 73 -0.49 -1.75 22.05
C LEU A 73 0.64 -2.40 21.26
N TYR A 74 1.06 -1.78 20.16
CA TYR A 74 2.08 -2.31 19.25
C TYR A 74 3.33 -1.42 19.21
N ARG A 75 3.57 -0.62 20.26
CA ARG A 75 4.73 0.30 20.31
C ARG A 75 6.07 -0.40 20.12
N ASP A 76 6.20 -1.62 20.65
CA ASP A 76 7.39 -2.45 20.55
C ASP A 76 7.45 -3.33 19.28
N TYR A 77 6.49 -3.16 18.35
CA TYR A 77 6.46 -3.90 17.08
C TYR A 77 7.18 -3.11 16.00
N PHE A 78 7.91 -3.81 15.14
CA PHE A 78 8.39 -3.24 13.89
C PHE A 78 7.24 -3.12 12.89
N LYS A 79 6.87 -1.88 12.54
CA LYS A 79 5.77 -1.55 11.64
C LYS A 79 6.32 -1.17 10.28
N PHE A 80 5.90 -1.84 9.22
CA PHE A 80 6.41 -1.53 7.88
C PHE A 80 5.31 -1.48 6.82
N ALA A 81 5.62 -0.84 5.70
CA ALA A 81 4.80 -0.78 4.51
C ALA A 81 5.70 -0.80 3.26
N PHE A 82 5.09 -1.04 2.10
CA PHE A 82 5.75 -0.81 0.81
C PHE A 82 4.90 0.15 -0.01
N VAL A 83 5.56 1.05 -0.74
CA VAL A 83 4.94 1.95 -1.71
C VAL A 83 5.53 1.73 -3.10
N ARG A 84 4.89 2.29 -4.11
CA ARG A 84 5.32 2.25 -5.51
C ARG A 84 5.04 3.59 -6.16
N ASN A 85 5.80 3.92 -7.20
CA ASN A 85 5.52 5.04 -8.08
C ASN A 85 4.02 5.05 -8.45
N PRO A 86 3.27 6.13 -8.15
CA PRO A 86 1.82 6.16 -8.33
C PRO A 86 1.35 5.95 -9.79
N TRP A 87 2.08 6.45 -10.79
CA TRP A 87 1.79 6.20 -12.20
C TRP A 87 1.93 4.71 -12.53
N ASP A 88 3.05 4.11 -12.14
CA ASP A 88 3.28 2.68 -12.37
C ASP A 88 2.27 1.79 -11.63
N ARG A 89 1.94 2.17 -10.39
CA ARG A 89 0.93 1.49 -9.57
C ARG A 89 -0.44 1.53 -10.26
N LEU A 90 -0.82 2.67 -10.82
CA LEU A 90 -2.09 2.85 -11.53
C LEU A 90 -2.15 2.00 -12.80
N ILE A 91 -1.10 2.02 -13.64
CA ILE A 91 -1.02 1.15 -14.83
C ILE A 91 -1.07 -0.34 -14.42
N SER A 92 -0.36 -0.72 -13.36
CA SER A 92 -0.41 -2.08 -12.83
C SER A 92 -1.81 -2.47 -12.39
N CYS A 93 -2.56 -1.55 -11.79
CA CYS A 93 -3.96 -1.76 -11.41
C CYS A 93 -4.85 -1.91 -12.65
N TRP A 94 -4.79 -0.95 -13.57
CA TRP A 94 -5.59 -0.92 -14.79
C TRP A 94 -5.44 -2.20 -15.63
N LEU A 95 -4.20 -2.60 -15.92
CA LEU A 95 -3.94 -3.80 -16.72
C LEU A 95 -4.48 -5.07 -16.04
N ASP A 96 -4.31 -5.20 -14.72
CA ASP A 96 -4.70 -6.38 -13.95
C ASP A 96 -6.21 -6.46 -13.70
N LYS A 97 -6.83 -5.32 -13.35
CA LYS A 97 -8.19 -5.24 -12.79
C LYS A 97 -9.26 -4.79 -13.79
N VAL A 98 -8.85 -4.31 -14.95
CA VAL A 98 -9.77 -3.82 -16.01
C VAL A 98 -9.49 -4.47 -17.36
N VAL A 99 -8.23 -4.45 -17.82
CA VAL A 99 -7.89 -4.97 -19.15
C VAL A 99 -7.94 -6.50 -19.18
N ARG A 100 -7.27 -7.16 -18.23
CA ARG A 100 -7.20 -8.63 -18.15
C ARG A 100 -8.38 -9.26 -17.43
N SER A 101 -9.09 -8.51 -16.59
CA SER A 101 -10.23 -8.98 -15.82
C SER A 101 -11.19 -7.83 -15.54
N ASN A 102 -12.46 -8.11 -15.24
CA ASN A 102 -13.40 -7.10 -14.76
C ASN A 102 -13.51 -7.17 -13.23
N ALA A 103 -12.39 -6.97 -12.52
CA ALA A 103 -12.31 -7.19 -11.08
C ALA A 103 -13.08 -6.14 -10.26
N PHE A 104 -13.42 -5.00 -10.86
CA PHE A 104 -14.27 -3.97 -10.25
C PHE A 104 -15.76 -4.17 -10.51
N GLY A 105 -16.15 -5.19 -11.30
CA GLY A 105 -17.57 -5.46 -11.59
C GLY A 105 -18.25 -4.36 -12.41
N LEU A 106 -17.51 -3.72 -13.33
CA LEU A 106 -18.05 -2.67 -14.19
C LEU A 106 -19.10 -3.25 -15.15
N ALA A 107 -20.17 -2.50 -15.41
CA ALA A 107 -21.13 -2.84 -16.46
C ALA A 107 -20.43 -2.89 -17.84
N PRO A 108 -20.90 -3.68 -18.81
CA PRO A 108 -20.22 -3.89 -20.11
C PRO A 108 -19.78 -2.59 -20.81
N ASP A 109 -20.67 -1.61 -20.95
CA ASP A 109 -20.34 -0.34 -21.61
C ASP A 109 -19.30 0.48 -20.85
N ALA A 110 -19.35 0.44 -19.51
CA ALA A 110 -18.37 1.11 -18.66
C ALA A 110 -17.01 0.41 -18.73
N LEU A 111 -17.01 -0.92 -18.76
CA LEU A 111 -15.80 -1.73 -18.92
C LEU A 111 -15.13 -1.44 -20.26
N GLU A 112 -15.89 -1.37 -21.36
CA GLU A 112 -15.37 -1.05 -22.69
C GLU A 112 -14.67 0.31 -22.70
N ARG A 113 -15.28 1.34 -22.11
CA ARG A 113 -14.63 2.66 -21.94
C ARG A 113 -13.39 2.57 -21.06
N CYS A 114 -13.46 1.88 -19.93
CA CYS A 114 -12.35 1.74 -18.99
C CYS A 114 -11.21 0.85 -19.51
N ARG A 115 -11.41 0.08 -20.59
CA ARG A 115 -10.32 -0.62 -21.28
C ARG A 115 -9.37 0.33 -22.00
N ARG A 116 -9.74 1.59 -22.17
CA ARG A 116 -8.84 2.67 -22.55
C ARG A 116 -8.40 3.44 -21.31
N LEU A 117 -7.14 3.90 -21.30
CA LEU A 117 -6.56 4.55 -20.11
C LEU A 117 -7.28 5.86 -19.77
N ASP A 118 -7.62 6.67 -20.78
CA ASP A 118 -8.39 7.91 -20.63
C ASP A 118 -9.73 7.67 -19.90
N GLY A 119 -10.53 6.72 -20.40
CA GLY A 119 -11.81 6.37 -19.80
C GLY A 119 -11.66 5.77 -18.39
N PHE A 120 -10.59 5.04 -18.13
CA PHE A 120 -10.30 4.56 -16.78
C PHE A 120 -9.91 5.69 -15.83
N LEU A 121 -9.09 6.65 -16.26
CA LEU A 121 -8.74 7.81 -15.45
C LEU A 121 -9.97 8.67 -15.13
N ASP A 122 -10.91 8.81 -16.07
CA ASP A 122 -12.19 9.49 -15.84
C ASP A 122 -13.04 8.76 -14.80
N HIS A 123 -13.09 7.43 -14.86
CA HIS A 123 -13.76 6.62 -13.84
C HIS A 123 -13.12 6.82 -12.46
N VAL A 124 -11.79 6.77 -12.37
CA VAL A 124 -11.04 6.94 -11.11
C VAL A 124 -11.23 8.36 -10.55
N ALA A 125 -11.34 9.38 -11.40
CA ALA A 125 -11.58 10.76 -10.99
C ALA A 125 -12.93 10.97 -10.29
N GLY A 126 -13.91 10.09 -10.52
CA GLY A 126 -15.19 10.09 -9.83
C GLY A 126 -15.18 9.43 -8.44
N LEU A 127 -14.05 8.88 -7.99
CA LEU A 127 -13.93 8.16 -6.73
C LEU A 127 -13.31 9.01 -5.62
N ASP A 128 -13.73 8.79 -4.37
CA ASP A 128 -12.98 9.25 -3.21
C ASP A 128 -11.77 8.35 -2.97
N LEU A 129 -10.59 8.79 -3.44
CA LEU A 129 -9.34 8.03 -3.32
C LEU A 129 -8.83 7.89 -1.88
N GLN A 130 -9.40 8.60 -0.90
CA GLN A 130 -9.11 8.33 0.52
C GLN A 130 -9.82 7.06 1.01
N ALA A 131 -10.96 6.69 0.42
CA ALA A 131 -11.88 5.68 0.93
C ALA A 131 -12.49 4.75 -0.14
N CYS A 132 -11.79 4.51 -1.26
CA CYS A 132 -12.23 3.58 -2.30
C CYS A 132 -11.52 2.20 -2.21
N ASP A 133 -11.69 1.37 -3.25
CA ASP A 133 -10.97 0.10 -3.37
C ASP A 133 -9.45 0.29 -3.19
N ARG A 134 -8.82 -0.57 -2.38
CA ARG A 134 -7.39 -0.49 -2.02
C ARG A 134 -6.42 -0.53 -3.21
N HIS A 135 -6.83 -1.06 -4.36
CA HIS A 135 -6.01 -1.07 -5.57
C HIS A 135 -5.93 0.32 -6.22
N LEU A 136 -6.90 1.20 -5.94
CA LEU A 136 -7.01 2.57 -6.45
C LEU A 136 -6.73 3.62 -5.37
N ALA A 137 -7.01 3.33 -4.10
CA ALA A 137 -6.88 4.29 -3.01
C ALA A 137 -5.45 4.86 -2.92
N LEU A 138 -5.31 6.04 -2.33
CA LEU A 138 -4.02 6.62 -2.01
C LEU A 138 -3.23 5.68 -1.09
N GLN A 139 -1.97 5.41 -1.40
CA GLN A 139 -1.07 4.60 -0.58
C GLN A 139 -0.93 5.24 0.81
N SER A 140 -0.88 6.56 0.89
CA SER A 140 -0.88 7.31 2.14
C SER A 140 -2.15 7.14 2.99
N SER A 141 -3.27 6.70 2.41
CA SER A 141 -4.49 6.39 3.17
C SER A 141 -4.50 4.95 3.71
N LEU A 142 -3.70 4.06 3.11
CA LEU A 142 -3.57 2.65 3.47
C LEU A 142 -2.49 2.37 4.51
N ILE A 143 -1.71 3.39 4.89
CA ILE A 143 -0.60 3.30 5.84
C ILE A 143 -0.88 4.29 6.97
N ASP A 144 -0.63 3.87 8.21
CA ASP A 144 -0.55 4.80 9.32
C ASP A 144 0.83 5.49 9.33
N LEU A 145 0.93 6.59 8.57
CA LEU A 145 2.19 7.32 8.38
C LEU A 145 2.78 7.91 9.66
N ASN A 146 1.96 8.08 10.71
CA ASN A 146 2.45 8.58 11.99
C ASN A 146 3.16 7.52 12.83
N ASN A 147 2.91 6.24 12.53
CA ASN A 147 3.38 5.12 13.35
C ASN A 147 4.25 4.12 12.57
N VAL A 148 4.28 4.17 11.23
CA VAL A 148 5.11 3.27 10.43
C VAL A 148 6.60 3.53 10.68
N ASP A 149 7.37 2.46 10.90
CA ASP A 149 8.81 2.52 11.20
C ASP A 149 9.66 2.41 9.92
N PHE A 150 9.16 1.72 8.88
CA PHE A 150 9.87 1.54 7.61
C PHE A 150 8.93 1.55 6.40
N ILE A 151 9.31 2.29 5.36
CA ILE A 151 8.61 2.33 4.07
C ILE A 151 9.57 1.85 2.99
N GLY A 152 9.38 0.62 2.53
CA GLY A 152 10.08 0.07 1.36
C GLY A 152 9.47 0.57 0.05
N ARG A 153 10.24 0.49 -1.03
CA ARG A 153 9.87 0.94 -2.37
C ARG A 153 9.87 -0.22 -3.34
N MET A 154 8.84 -0.31 -4.19
CA MET A 154 8.77 -1.32 -5.24
C MET A 154 9.95 -1.20 -6.22
N GLU A 155 10.50 0.00 -6.38
CA GLU A 155 11.65 0.28 -7.24
C GLU A 155 12.96 -0.30 -6.69
N ARG A 156 13.03 -0.55 -5.37
CA ARG A 156 14.15 -1.20 -4.66
C ARG A 156 13.67 -2.44 -3.92
N PHE A 157 12.67 -3.12 -4.48
CA PHE A 157 11.85 -4.09 -3.75
C PHE A 157 12.67 -5.20 -3.09
N GLU A 158 13.64 -5.76 -3.78
CA GLU A 158 14.43 -6.87 -3.27
C GLU A 158 15.30 -6.46 -2.06
N ASP A 159 15.98 -5.32 -2.17
CA ASP A 159 16.85 -4.80 -1.12
C ASP A 159 16.04 -4.39 0.12
N ASP A 160 14.96 -3.63 -0.09
CA ASP A 160 14.09 -3.21 1.00
C ASP A 160 13.38 -4.39 1.66
N LEU A 161 13.01 -5.43 0.90
CA LEU A 161 12.46 -6.65 1.46
C LEU A 161 13.51 -7.42 2.25
N ARG A 162 14.76 -7.49 1.80
CA ARG A 162 15.85 -8.08 2.61
C ARG A 162 16.01 -7.34 3.93
N THR A 163 15.97 -6.02 3.93
CA THR A 163 16.03 -5.22 5.17
C THR A 163 14.88 -5.59 6.12
N VAL A 164 13.65 -5.69 5.61
CA VAL A 164 12.49 -6.10 6.42
C VAL A 164 12.66 -7.51 6.98
N LEU A 165 13.04 -8.47 6.13
CA LEU A 165 13.21 -9.88 6.53
C LEU A 165 14.29 -10.04 7.60
N ALA A 166 15.44 -9.39 7.43
CA ALA A 166 16.50 -9.36 8.44
C ALA A 166 16.01 -8.76 9.76
N ARG A 167 15.24 -7.66 9.71
CA ARG A 167 14.72 -6.98 10.91
C ARG A 167 13.78 -7.85 11.74
N ILE A 168 13.05 -8.76 11.10
CA ILE A 168 12.10 -9.69 11.76
C ILE A 168 12.70 -11.09 12.02
N GLY A 169 14.01 -11.25 11.80
CA GLY A 169 14.74 -12.50 12.04
C GLY A 169 14.38 -13.62 11.07
N VAL A 170 14.06 -13.27 9.81
CA VAL A 170 13.86 -14.22 8.72
C VAL A 170 15.08 -14.19 7.82
N GLU A 171 15.84 -15.28 7.87
CA GLU A 171 17.06 -15.47 7.08
C GLU A 171 16.83 -16.52 5.99
N HIS A 172 17.69 -16.53 4.96
CA HIS A 172 17.72 -17.56 3.91
C HIS A 172 16.40 -17.78 3.15
N VAL A 173 15.63 -16.71 2.91
CA VAL A 173 14.43 -16.77 2.07
C VAL A 173 14.76 -16.37 0.64
N GLU A 174 14.41 -17.24 -0.30
CA GLU A 174 14.48 -16.93 -1.72
C GLU A 174 13.38 -15.92 -2.07
N ILE A 175 13.78 -14.69 -2.36
CA ILE A 175 12.81 -13.64 -2.67
C ILE A 175 12.09 -13.95 -3.97
N GLY A 176 12.78 -14.52 -4.99
CA GLY A 176 12.29 -15.04 -6.27
C GLY A 176 11.32 -14.11 -7.03
N ARG A 177 11.49 -13.90 -8.33
CA ARG A 177 10.51 -13.09 -9.09
C ARG A 177 9.19 -13.85 -9.27
N ALA A 178 8.24 -13.71 -8.34
CA ALA A 178 6.92 -14.36 -8.44
C ALA A 178 5.99 -13.70 -9.48
N ASN A 179 6.24 -12.43 -9.82
CA ASN A 179 5.36 -11.63 -10.69
C ASN A 179 6.13 -10.55 -11.45
N ALA A 180 7.37 -10.81 -11.89
CA ALA A 180 7.92 -9.98 -12.95
C ALA A 180 7.01 -10.22 -14.15
N THR A 181 6.16 -9.23 -14.46
CA THR A 181 5.31 -9.32 -15.64
C THR A 181 6.26 -8.99 -16.79
N ASP A 182 7.04 -9.96 -17.22
CA ASP A 182 8.11 -9.80 -18.23
C ASP A 182 7.54 -9.30 -19.59
N GLU A 183 6.21 -9.29 -19.74
CA GLU A 183 5.50 -8.92 -20.96
C GLU A 183 4.90 -7.51 -20.97
N ARG A 184 4.97 -6.73 -19.89
CA ARG A 184 4.40 -5.36 -19.92
C ARG A 184 5.46 -4.32 -20.27
N GLN A 185 5.07 -3.36 -21.10
CA GLN A 185 5.91 -2.21 -21.42
C GLN A 185 6.19 -1.38 -20.14
N PRO A 186 7.28 -0.57 -20.12
CA PRO A 186 7.46 0.44 -19.09
C PRO A 186 6.20 1.30 -18.94
N TYR A 187 5.83 1.65 -17.69
CA TYR A 187 4.55 2.36 -17.44
C TYR A 187 4.44 3.66 -18.24
N ALA A 188 5.57 4.34 -18.49
CA ALA A 188 5.61 5.59 -19.22
C ALA A 188 5.08 5.46 -20.65
N ALA A 189 5.22 4.28 -21.28
CA ALA A 189 4.74 4.03 -22.64
C ALA A 189 3.21 4.06 -22.77
N TYR A 190 2.47 3.94 -21.65
CA TYR A 190 1.01 4.00 -21.65
C TYR A 190 0.46 5.42 -21.53
N TYR A 191 1.30 6.40 -21.20
CA TYR A 191 0.87 7.77 -20.93
C TYR A 191 1.22 8.70 -22.09
N ASP A 192 0.20 9.37 -22.63
CA ASP A 192 0.40 10.66 -23.26
C ASP A 192 0.50 11.79 -22.21
N ALA A 193 0.76 13.01 -22.66
CA ALA A 193 0.90 14.16 -21.78
C ALA A 193 -0.37 14.43 -20.94
N ALA A 194 -1.56 14.26 -21.53
CA ALA A 194 -2.83 14.54 -20.87
C ALA A 194 -3.15 13.49 -19.79
N ALA A 195 -2.95 12.21 -20.11
CA ALA A 195 -3.13 11.10 -19.18
C ALA A 195 -2.12 11.15 -18.03
N ARG A 196 -0.86 11.52 -18.31
CA ARG A 196 0.18 11.72 -17.28
C ARG A 196 -0.24 12.79 -16.27
N GLU A 197 -0.67 13.94 -16.77
CA GLU A 197 -1.11 15.08 -15.95
C GLU A 197 -2.37 14.74 -15.14
N LYS A 198 -3.34 14.06 -15.75
CA LYS A 198 -4.54 13.60 -15.04
C LYS A 198 -4.18 12.63 -13.91
N ALA A 199 -3.30 11.66 -14.17
CA ALA A 199 -2.81 10.74 -13.15
C ALA A 199 -2.01 11.46 -12.05
N PHE A 200 -1.22 12.48 -12.39
CA PHE A 200 -0.55 13.33 -11.41
C PHE A 200 -1.55 13.97 -10.46
N ARG A 201 -2.61 14.61 -10.98
CA ARG A 201 -3.63 15.26 -10.14
C ARG A 201 -4.36 14.29 -9.23
N LEU A 202 -4.71 13.10 -9.73
CA LEU A 202 -5.39 12.07 -8.93
C LEU A 202 -4.53 11.62 -7.74
N TYR A 203 -3.21 11.47 -7.94
CA TYR A 203 -2.29 10.89 -6.96
C TYR A 203 -1.28 11.89 -6.39
N GLU A 204 -1.53 13.20 -6.56
CA GLU A 204 -0.57 14.27 -6.25
C GLU A 204 -0.05 14.17 -4.81
N LYS A 205 -0.96 13.87 -3.87
CA LYS A 205 -0.62 13.69 -2.46
C LYS A 205 0.46 12.62 -2.27
N ASP A 206 0.28 11.44 -2.86
CA ASP A 206 1.24 10.34 -2.74
C ASP A 206 2.54 10.65 -3.49
N ILE A 207 2.44 11.27 -4.67
CA ILE A 207 3.60 11.64 -5.49
C ILE A 207 4.50 12.58 -4.69
N ARG A 208 3.94 13.66 -4.14
CA ARG A 208 4.67 14.64 -3.34
C ARG A 208 5.18 14.04 -2.03
N LEU A 209 4.33 13.31 -1.30
CA LEU A 209 4.68 12.74 -0.01
C LEU A 209 5.82 11.73 -0.10
N PHE A 210 5.81 10.87 -1.12
CA PHE A 210 6.83 9.85 -1.29
C PHE A 210 7.96 10.26 -2.23
N GLY A 211 7.98 11.51 -2.71
CA GLY A 211 9.04 12.07 -3.55
C GLY A 211 9.22 11.32 -4.87
N TYR A 212 8.11 11.08 -5.57
CA TYR A 212 8.14 10.47 -6.90
C TYR A 212 8.13 11.51 -8.00
N ASP A 213 8.86 11.20 -9.06
CA ASP A 213 8.79 11.87 -10.36
C ASP A 213 8.36 10.85 -11.43
N PHE A 214 7.88 11.38 -12.56
CA PHE A 214 7.42 10.54 -13.67
C PHE A 214 8.57 9.91 -14.43
#